data_AF-A0A7M3SA45-F1
#
_entry.id   AF-A0A7M3SA45-F1
#
_cell.length_a   1.000
_cell.length_b   1.000
_cell.length_c   1.000
_cell.angle_alpha   90.00
_cell.angle_beta   90.00
_cell.angle_gamma   90.00
#
_symmetry.space_group_name_H-M   'P 1'
#
loop_
_entity.id
_entity.type
_entity.pdbx_description
1 polymer ?
#
loop_
_entity_poly.entity_id
_entity_poly.type
_entity_poly.pdbx_seq_one_letter_code
_entity_poly.pdbx_strand_id
1 'polypeptide(L)'
;MNSNYYIWIEIEANKRTITDAGIFRKTMEKCRNAGIGAVILSVKDTTGFAIYKSKFAPHYSEYDKIFKEKIILRNVLKPFIVWE
;
A
#
# COMPACT_ATOMS: atom_id res chain seq x y z
N MET A 1 -6.81 -4.15 29.04
CA MET A 1 -6.76 -3.17 27.93
C MET A 1 -6.50 -3.95 26.66
N ASN A 2 -7.46 -3.99 25.73
CA ASN A 2 -7.19 -4.45 24.37
C ASN A 2 -6.52 -3.30 23.63
N SER A 3 -5.20 -3.33 23.52
CA SER A 3 -4.47 -2.36 22.70
C SER A 3 -4.73 -2.69 21.23
N ASN A 4 -5.33 -1.77 20.50
CA ASN A 4 -5.43 -1.88 19.05
C ASN A 4 -4.08 -1.49 18.46
N TYR A 5 -3.32 -2.48 17.98
CA TYR A 5 -2.07 -2.23 17.28
C TYR A 5 -2.33 -1.98 15.80
N TYR A 6 -1.66 -0.96 15.27
CA TYR A 6 -1.72 -0.57 13.86
C TYR A 6 -0.30 -0.48 13.31
N ILE A 7 -0.13 -0.90 12.06
CA ILE A 7 1.10 -0.64 11.30
C ILE A 7 0.82 0.41 10.25
N TRP A 8 1.72 1.37 10.13
CA TRP A 8 1.74 2.30 9.01
C TRP A 8 2.79 1.87 7.98
N ILE A 9 2.36 1.71 6.74
CA ILE A 9 3.21 1.40 5.59
C ILE A 9 3.30 2.64 4.70
N GLU A 10 4.44 3.32 4.80
CA GLU A 10 4.80 4.47 3.97
C GLU A 10 5.35 4.00 2.61
N ILE A 11 5.08 4.75 1.53
CA ILE A 11 5.33 4.38 0.12
C ILE A 11 6.81 4.11 -0.14
N GLU A 12 7.68 5.09 0.16
CA GLU A 12 9.11 5.02 -0.16
C GLU A 12 9.82 4.03 0.76
N ALA A 13 9.55 4.10 2.06
CA ALA A 13 10.16 3.22 3.05
C ALA A 13 9.83 1.73 2.81
N ASN A 14 8.69 1.44 2.18
CA ASN A 14 8.21 0.08 1.95
C ASN A 14 8.00 -0.26 0.48
N LYS A 15 8.71 0.44 -0.42
CA LYS A 15 8.60 0.28 -1.87
C LYS A 15 8.58 -1.19 -2.31
N ARG A 16 9.56 -1.99 -1.87
CA ARG A 16 9.64 -3.44 -2.19
C ARG A 16 8.40 -4.22 -1.74
N THR A 17 7.87 -3.90 -0.57
CA THR A 17 6.67 -4.56 -0.02
C THR A 17 5.42 -4.17 -0.82
N ILE A 18 5.32 -2.92 -1.25
CA ILE A 18 4.13 -2.39 -1.94
C ILE A 18 4.12 -2.83 -3.42
N THR A 19 5.29 -2.90 -4.07
CA THR A 19 5.41 -3.24 -5.49
C THR A 19 5.31 -4.74 -5.78
N ASP A 20 5.45 -5.61 -4.77
CA ASP A 20 5.39 -7.07 -4.89
C ASP A 20 4.21 -7.64 -4.08
N ALA A 21 3.19 -8.14 -4.79
CA ALA A 21 1.99 -8.67 -4.16
C ALA A 21 2.24 -9.92 -3.27
N GLY A 22 3.25 -10.73 -3.59
CA GLY A 22 3.61 -11.90 -2.79
C GLY A 22 4.27 -11.49 -1.47
N ILE A 23 5.15 -10.48 -1.52
CA ILE A 23 5.76 -9.90 -0.31
C ILE A 23 4.70 -9.17 0.52
N PHE A 24 3.80 -8.41 -0.12
CA PHE A 24 2.72 -7.72 0.56
C PHE A 24 1.83 -8.71 1.34
N ARG A 25 1.37 -9.79 0.68
CA ARG A 25 0.54 -10.83 1.31
C ARG A 25 1.23 -11.46 2.52
N LYS A 26 2.49 -11.88 2.37
CA LYS A 26 3.28 -12.44 3.48
C LYS A 26 3.43 -11.44 4.64
N THR A 27 3.52 -10.15 4.33
CA THR A 27 3.59 -9.10 5.35
C THR A 27 2.26 -8.96 6.08
N MET A 28 1.13 -8.99 5.39
CA MET A 28 -0.20 -8.97 6.00
C MET A 28 -0.44 -10.20 6.89
N GLU A 29 -0.01 -11.38 6.45
CA GLU A 29 -0.06 -12.62 7.25
C GLU A 29 0.75 -12.49 8.55
N LYS A 30 1.95 -11.91 8.48
CA LYS A 30 2.77 -11.62 9.67
C LYS A 30 2.04 -10.64 10.62
N CYS A 31 1.43 -9.58 10.08
CA CYS A 31 0.67 -8.62 10.88
C CYS A 31 -0.48 -9.33 11.63
N ARG A 32 -1.27 -10.14 10.91
CA ARG A 32 -2.37 -10.92 11.48
C ARG A 32 -1.89 -11.86 12.58
N ASN A 33 -0.80 -12.60 12.34
CA ASN A 33 -0.26 -13.55 13.32
C ASN A 33 0.31 -12.85 14.58
N ALA A 34 0.72 -11.59 14.45
CA ALA A 34 1.17 -10.74 15.56
C ALA A 34 0.02 -10.05 16.31
N GLY A 35 -1.25 -10.32 15.96
CA GLY A 35 -2.41 -9.69 16.60
C GLY A 35 -2.68 -8.25 16.13
N ILE A 36 -2.12 -7.84 14.99
CA ILE A 36 -2.30 -6.51 14.42
C ILE A 36 -3.59 -6.52 13.61
N GLY A 37 -4.58 -5.77 14.09
CA GLY A 37 -5.94 -5.77 13.53
C GLY A 37 -6.10 -4.88 12.30
N ALA A 38 -5.20 -3.92 12.08
CA ALA A 38 -5.32 -2.98 10.98
C ALA A 38 -3.97 -2.42 10.49
N VAL A 39 -3.95 -2.06 9.21
CA VAL A 39 -2.80 -1.48 8.52
C VAL A 39 -3.25 -0.19 7.85
N ILE A 40 -2.47 0.87 8.04
CA ILE A 40 -2.61 2.15 7.34
C ILE A 40 -1.62 2.12 6.19
N LEU A 41 -2.10 2.21 4.96
CA LEU A 41 -1.24 2.22 3.77
C LEU A 41 -1.26 3.61 3.13
N SER A 42 -0.08 4.22 3.01
CA SER A 42 0.07 5.46 2.25
C SER A 42 -0.19 5.21 0.77
N VAL A 43 -1.08 6.00 0.17
CA VAL A 43 -1.43 5.93 -1.26
C VAL A 43 -1.16 7.23 -2.02
N LYS A 44 -0.85 8.30 -1.29
CA LYS A 44 -0.36 9.58 -1.79
C LYS A 44 0.76 10.03 -0.87
N ASP A 45 1.87 10.50 -1.42
CA ASP A 45 2.96 11.03 -0.62
C ASP A 45 2.79 12.53 -0.32
N THR A 46 3.74 13.11 0.40
CA THR A 46 3.76 14.55 0.73
C THR A 46 4.08 15.43 -0.48
N THR A 47 4.71 14.88 -1.52
CA THR A 47 5.05 15.62 -2.75
C THR A 47 3.89 15.72 -3.73
N GLY A 48 2.84 14.92 -3.54
CA GLY A 48 1.56 15.04 -4.26
C GLY A 48 1.29 13.94 -5.27
N PHE A 49 2.15 12.93 -5.38
CA PHE A 49 1.96 11.81 -6.31
C PHE A 49 1.13 10.70 -5.68
N ALA A 50 0.26 10.08 -6.48
CA ALA A 50 -0.59 8.97 -6.05
C ALA A 50 -0.14 7.64 -6.69
N ILE A 51 -0.16 6.55 -5.93
CA ILE A 51 0.13 5.19 -6.44
C ILE A 51 -1.07 4.55 -7.14
N TYR A 52 -2.20 5.25 -7.20
CA TYR A 52 -3.40 4.86 -7.92
C TYR A 52 -3.72 5.87 -9.02
N LYS A 53 -4.49 5.44 -10.03
CA LYS A 53 -4.95 6.33 -11.09
C LYS A 53 -5.90 7.39 -10.51
N SER A 54 -5.44 8.62 -10.39
CA SER A 54 -6.21 9.77 -9.91
C SER A 54 -6.56 10.71 -11.06
N LYS A 55 -7.66 11.47 -10.92
CA LYS A 55 -7.96 12.64 -11.79
C LYS A 55 -7.32 13.93 -11.27
N PHE A 56 -6.85 13.94 -10.01
CA PHE A 56 -6.44 15.14 -9.28
C PHE A 56 -4.94 15.17 -8.97
N ALA A 57 -4.25 14.04 -9.07
CA ALA A 57 -2.84 13.90 -8.74
C ALA A 57 -2.09 13.11 -9.84
N PRO A 58 -0.85 13.49 -10.18
CA PRO A 58 -0.02 12.72 -11.10
C PRO A 58 0.27 11.33 -10.52
N HIS A 59 0.53 10.38 -11.41
CA HIS A 59 0.79 9.01 -10.97
C HIS A 59 2.24 8.89 -10.51
N TYR A 60 2.47 8.17 -9.41
CA TYR A 60 3.80 7.99 -8.80
C TYR A 60 4.85 7.44 -9.77
N SER A 61 4.40 6.76 -10.82
CA SER A 61 5.27 6.30 -11.89
C SER A 61 6.00 7.37 -12.71
N GLU A 62 5.53 8.61 -12.64
CA GLU A 62 6.22 9.73 -13.28
C GLU A 62 7.51 10.07 -12.55
N TYR A 63 7.54 9.84 -11.23
CA TYR A 63 8.72 9.91 -10.39
C TYR A 63 9.51 8.60 -10.43
N ASP A 64 8.85 7.46 -10.22
CA ASP A 64 9.50 6.14 -10.13
C ASP A 64 8.77 5.06 -10.94
N LYS A 65 9.40 4.64 -12.04
CA LYS A 65 8.82 3.70 -13.00
C LYS A 65 8.46 2.33 -12.43
N ILE A 66 9.03 1.92 -11.30
CA ILE A 66 8.67 0.64 -10.65
C ILE A 66 7.16 0.58 -10.28
N PHE A 67 6.53 1.74 -10.07
CA PHE A 67 5.10 1.84 -9.80
C PHE A 67 4.24 1.73 -11.08
N LYS A 68 4.82 1.69 -12.30
CA LYS A 68 4.06 1.43 -13.56
C LYS A 68 3.62 -0.01 -13.71
N GLU A 69 4.30 -0.96 -13.06
CA GLU A 69 3.95 -2.36 -13.20
C GLU A 69 2.61 -2.64 -12.53
N LYS A 70 1.74 -3.35 -13.27
CA LYS A 70 0.29 -3.58 -13.07
C LYS A 70 -0.08 -4.34 -11.78
N ILE A 71 0.72 -4.27 -10.72
CA ILE A 71 0.70 -5.20 -9.58
C ILE A 71 0.05 -4.56 -8.34
N ILE A 72 0.27 -3.27 -8.08
CA ILE A 72 -0.12 -2.63 -6.80
C ILE A 72 -1.64 -2.51 -6.67
N LEU A 73 -2.28 -1.85 -7.64
CA LEU A 73 -3.72 -1.57 -7.57
C LEU A 73 -4.60 -2.82 -7.60
N ARG A 74 -4.27 -3.82 -8.43
CA ARG A 74 -5.14 -4.99 -8.64
C ARG A 74 -4.94 -6.12 -7.64
N ASN A 75 -3.74 -6.28 -7.08
CA ASN A 75 -3.42 -7.40 -6.21
C ASN A 75 -3.17 -6.98 -4.74
N VAL A 76 -2.74 -5.73 -4.51
CA VAL A 76 -2.46 -5.19 -3.17
C VAL A 76 -3.62 -4.33 -2.65
N LEU A 77 -4.27 -3.54 -3.51
CA LEU A 77 -5.36 -2.64 -3.09
C LEU A 77 -6.75 -3.23 -3.33
N LYS A 78 -7.00 -3.88 -4.48
CA LYS A 78 -8.34 -4.37 -4.86
C LYS A 78 -9.01 -5.33 -3.87
N PRO A 79 -8.30 -6.25 -3.17
CA PRO A 79 -8.94 -7.10 -2.16
C PRO A 79 -9.26 -6.37 -0.84
N PHE A 80 -8.68 -5.19 -0.62
CA PHE A 80 -8.68 -4.50 0.67
C PHE A 80 -9.33 -3.10 0.64
N ILE A 81 -9.67 -2.60 -0.55
CA ILE A 81 -10.40 -1.36 -0.75
C ILE A 81 -11.77 -1.71 -1.34
N VAL A 82 -12.83 -1.40 -0.59
CA VAL A 82 -14.20 -1.35 -1.11
C VAL A 82 -14.27 -0.13 -2.03
N TRP A 83 -14.57 -0.35 -3.30
CA TRP A 83 -14.84 0.72 -4.25
C TRP A 83 -16.33 1.03 -4.16
N GLU A 84 -16.69 2.20 -3.63
CA GLU A 84 -18.02 2.78 -3.81
C GLU A 84 -18.17 3.34 -5.24
#